data_AF-A0AB35U1E5-F1
#
_entry.id   AF-A0AB35U1E5-F1
#
_cell.length_a   1.000
_cell.length_b   1.000
_cell.length_c   1.000
_cell.angle_alpha   90.00
_cell.angle_beta   90.00
_cell.angle_gamma   90.00
#
_symmetry.space_group_name_H-M   'P 1'
#
loop_
_entity.id
_entity.type
_entity.pdbx_description
1 polymer ?
#
loop_
_entity_poly.entity_id
_entity_poly.type
_entity_poly.pdbx_seq_one_letter_code
_entity_poly.pdbx_strand_id
1 'polypeptide(L)'
;MKKMLIAGALLVYAFMFVNTDPDAVTTVSTNPITITENVSIDSSAADMTAYGLSDPSAHAFREISMSQALQIFQQGGSAILFFAKPDGTECVTAAPVLNEAAMNLSVTVYYVDTNSDYTQDDYNALTSLISETFVTDDSGSKSFFVPDVVAVKDGALSGYHVSLLDGISAAAGSVQLSSDQKNELYNDYVSVIQSAADNAVSSSSAQ
;
A
#
# COMPACT_ATOMS: atom_id res chain seq x y z
N MET A 1 -67.59 -11.57 -47.31
CA MET A 1 -67.00 -12.87 -46.90
C MET A 1 -65.49 -12.77 -47.00
N LYS A 2 -64.77 -13.38 -46.04
CA LYS A 2 -63.30 -13.40 -45.82
C LYS A 2 -62.74 -12.15 -45.11
N LYS A 3 -61.90 -12.25 -44.09
CA LYS A 3 -61.61 -13.20 -43.00
C LYS A 3 -60.59 -12.42 -42.15
N MET A 4 -60.76 -12.37 -40.82
CA MET A 4 -59.76 -11.86 -39.88
C MET A 4 -58.40 -12.55 -40.10
N LEU A 5 -57.30 -11.86 -39.83
CA LEU A 5 -56.12 -12.45 -39.21
C LEU A 5 -55.37 -11.40 -38.36
N ILE A 6 -55.10 -11.83 -37.13
CA ILE A 6 -54.42 -11.16 -36.04
C ILE A 6 -52.91 -11.40 -36.20
N ALA A 7 -52.10 -10.37 -36.00
CA ALA A 7 -50.70 -10.48 -35.59
C ALA A 7 -50.51 -9.40 -34.52
N GLY A 8 -50.30 -9.69 -33.23
CA GLY A 8 -49.36 -10.67 -32.69
C GLY A 8 -48.04 -9.95 -32.37
N ALA A 9 -48.09 -8.91 -31.53
CA ALA A 9 -46.90 -8.20 -31.06
C ALA A 9 -46.16 -9.08 -30.04
N LEU A 10 -45.09 -9.71 -30.49
CA LEU A 10 -44.20 -10.53 -29.68
C LEU A 10 -43.23 -9.58 -28.96
N LEU A 11 -43.57 -9.26 -27.71
CA LEU A 11 -42.74 -8.45 -26.82
C LEU A 11 -41.57 -9.32 -26.36
N VAL A 12 -40.44 -9.22 -27.04
CA VAL A 12 -39.19 -9.88 -26.65
C VAL A 12 -38.66 -9.14 -25.42
N TYR A 13 -38.91 -9.72 -24.25
CA TYR A 13 -38.29 -9.30 -23.00
C TYR A 13 -36.82 -9.75 -23.05
N ALA A 14 -35.94 -8.89 -23.54
CA ALA A 14 -34.51 -9.10 -23.42
C ALA A 14 -34.16 -8.98 -21.92
N PHE A 15 -33.92 -10.12 -21.28
CA PHE A 15 -33.14 -10.17 -20.05
C PHE A 15 -31.79 -9.51 -20.35
N MET A 16 -31.60 -8.27 -19.90
CA MET A 16 -30.27 -7.72 -19.74
C MET A 16 -29.61 -8.49 -18.61
N PHE A 17 -28.94 -9.59 -18.96
CA PHE A 17 -27.86 -10.10 -18.15
C PHE A 17 -26.81 -9.00 -18.10
N VAL A 18 -26.73 -8.31 -16.96
CA VAL A 18 -25.49 -7.62 -16.57
C VAL A 18 -24.44 -8.71 -16.56
N ASN A 19 -23.63 -8.74 -17.60
CA ASN A 19 -22.43 -9.56 -17.63
C ASN A 19 -21.43 -8.82 -16.73
N THR A 20 -21.56 -9.02 -15.42
CA THR A 20 -20.48 -8.68 -14.49
C THR A 20 -19.37 -9.65 -14.82
N ASP A 21 -18.37 -9.17 -15.54
CA ASP A 21 -17.13 -9.89 -15.78
C ASP A 21 -16.54 -10.28 -14.41
N PRO A 22 -16.51 -11.58 -14.04
CA PRO A 22 -15.94 -12.01 -12.77
C PRO A 22 -14.41 -11.80 -12.72
N ASP A 23 -13.79 -11.46 -13.86
CA ASP A 23 -12.35 -11.18 -14.00
C ASP A 23 -12.05 -9.67 -14.10
N ALA A 24 -12.98 -8.80 -13.72
CA ALA A 24 -12.73 -7.36 -13.63
C ALA A 24 -11.74 -7.05 -12.48
N VAL A 25 -10.46 -7.35 -12.71
CA VAL A 25 -9.33 -6.82 -11.94
C VAL A 25 -9.46 -5.31 -12.02
N THR A 26 -9.68 -4.67 -10.89
CA THR A 26 -9.71 -3.21 -10.80
C THR A 26 -8.31 -2.72 -11.16
N THR A 27 -8.13 -2.26 -12.39
CA THR A 27 -6.85 -1.75 -12.86
C THR A 27 -6.59 -0.42 -12.19
N VAL A 28 -5.82 -0.42 -11.11
CA VAL A 28 -5.31 0.82 -10.49
C VAL A 28 -4.40 1.52 -11.50
N SER A 29 -4.65 2.80 -11.73
CA SER A 29 -3.85 3.63 -12.65
C SER A 29 -2.39 3.70 -12.18
N THR A 30 -1.47 3.19 -12.98
CA THR A 30 -0.02 3.18 -12.71
C THR A 30 0.73 4.36 -13.34
N ASN A 31 0.05 5.45 -13.66
CA ASN A 31 0.70 6.64 -14.17
C ASN A 31 1.62 7.25 -13.08
N PRO A 32 2.79 7.79 -13.45
CA PRO A 32 3.64 8.52 -12.51
C PRO A 32 2.83 9.58 -11.75
N ILE A 33 3.03 9.64 -10.45
CA ILE A 33 2.39 10.63 -9.58
C ILE A 33 3.43 11.57 -8.97
N THR A 34 2.95 12.66 -8.36
CA THR A 34 3.80 13.58 -7.62
C THR A 34 3.36 13.57 -6.16
N ILE A 35 4.33 13.38 -5.27
CA ILE A 35 4.22 13.65 -3.84
C ILE A 35 5.20 14.79 -3.60
N THR A 36 4.70 15.99 -3.30
CA THR A 36 5.56 17.14 -3.03
C THR A 36 6.26 16.96 -1.68
N GLU A 37 7.58 16.77 -1.72
CA GLU A 37 8.43 16.77 -0.55
C GLU A 37 8.72 18.22 -0.11
N ASN A 38 7.94 18.71 0.86
CA ASN A 38 8.09 20.03 1.46
C ASN A 38 8.98 20.05 2.72
N VAL A 39 9.43 18.87 3.16
CA VAL A 39 10.32 18.69 4.32
C VAL A 39 11.64 18.07 3.85
N SER A 40 12.76 18.70 4.22
CA SER A 40 14.10 18.20 3.87
C SER A 40 14.53 17.12 4.87
N ILE A 41 14.61 15.87 4.42
CA ILE A 41 15.06 14.74 5.23
C ILE A 41 16.44 14.26 4.75
N ASP A 42 17.39 14.14 5.67
CA ASP A 42 18.74 13.63 5.40
C ASP A 42 18.74 12.10 5.26
N SER A 43 18.43 11.63 4.07
CA SER A 43 18.31 10.19 3.75
C SER A 43 19.52 9.68 2.99
N SER A 44 19.87 8.42 3.22
CA SER A 44 20.92 7.71 2.50
C SER A 44 20.35 6.72 1.48
N ALA A 45 21.23 6.12 0.67
CA ALA A 45 20.87 4.91 -0.07
C ALA A 45 20.54 3.80 0.93
N ALA A 46 19.42 3.11 0.75
CA ALA A 46 19.03 1.98 1.60
C ALA A 46 19.77 0.70 1.19
N ASP A 47 20.24 -0.07 2.17
CA ASP A 47 20.68 -1.45 1.93
C ASP A 47 19.48 -2.39 1.88
N MET A 48 19.01 -2.68 0.66
CA MET A 48 17.86 -3.55 0.44
C MET A 48 18.25 -4.99 0.05
N THR A 49 19.51 -5.39 0.29
CA THR A 49 20.02 -6.72 -0.11
C THR A 49 19.27 -7.88 0.54
N ALA A 50 18.89 -7.76 1.81
CA ALA A 50 18.09 -8.77 2.52
C ALA A 50 16.71 -9.02 1.89
N TYR A 51 16.20 -8.03 1.15
CA TYR A 51 14.94 -8.08 0.42
C TYR A 51 15.11 -8.56 -1.03
N GLY A 52 16.32 -8.97 -1.43
CA GLY A 52 16.63 -9.35 -2.82
C GLY A 52 16.79 -8.17 -3.78
N LEU A 53 16.93 -6.95 -3.26
CA LEU A 53 17.05 -5.70 -4.03
C LEU A 53 18.46 -5.12 -3.84
N SER A 54 19.47 -5.78 -4.39
CA SER A 54 20.89 -5.45 -4.14
C SER A 54 21.47 -4.32 -4.99
N ASP A 55 20.77 -3.90 -6.06
CA ASP A 55 21.18 -2.79 -6.91
C ASP A 55 20.46 -1.50 -6.47
N PRO A 56 21.17 -0.53 -5.86
CA PRO A 56 20.57 0.72 -5.40
C PRO A 56 19.94 1.56 -6.50
N SER A 57 20.34 1.35 -7.77
CA SER A 57 19.76 2.05 -8.92
C SER A 57 18.49 1.38 -9.45
N ALA A 58 18.15 0.20 -8.94
CA ALA A 58 17.02 -0.60 -9.38
C ALA A 58 15.86 -0.64 -8.38
N HIS A 59 15.88 0.21 -7.34
CA HIS A 59 14.83 0.26 -6.34
C HIS A 59 14.47 1.67 -5.87
N ALA A 60 13.24 1.82 -5.37
CA ALA A 60 12.66 3.09 -4.94
C ALA A 60 13.07 3.56 -3.53
N PHE A 61 13.82 2.73 -2.79
CA PHE A 61 14.06 2.95 -1.36
C PHE A 61 15.22 3.90 -1.04
N ARG A 62 14.98 4.78 -0.07
CA ARG A 62 15.99 5.54 0.66
C ARG A 62 15.84 5.29 2.15
N GLU A 63 16.94 5.26 2.88
CA GLU A 63 16.91 4.96 4.32
C GLU A 63 16.86 6.23 5.15
N ILE A 64 16.05 6.21 6.21
CA ILE A 64 15.96 7.24 7.24
C ILE A 64 15.83 6.60 8.63
N SER A 65 16.18 7.35 9.66
CA SER A 65 15.93 6.95 11.05
C SER A 65 14.46 7.12 11.44
N MET A 66 14.07 6.47 12.55
CA MET A 66 12.77 6.68 13.17
C MET A 66 12.51 8.16 13.55
N SER A 67 13.53 8.87 14.02
CA SER A 67 13.43 10.29 14.36
C SER A 67 13.20 11.16 13.12
N GLN A 68 13.76 10.80 11.97
CA GLN A 68 13.50 11.46 10.70
C GLN A 68 12.10 11.16 10.17
N ALA A 69 11.61 9.92 10.33
CA ALA A 69 10.23 9.59 10.03
C ALA A 69 9.26 10.44 10.87
N LEU A 70 9.53 10.60 12.17
CA LEU A 70 8.76 11.48 13.06
C LEU A 70 8.80 12.95 12.61
N GLN A 71 9.94 13.45 12.13
CA GLN A 71 10.06 14.81 11.61
C GLN A 71 9.15 15.07 10.40
N ILE A 72 8.94 14.09 9.53
CA ILE A 72 8.01 14.21 8.39
C ILE A 72 6.61 14.54 8.91
N PHE A 73 6.10 13.82 9.92
CA PHE A 73 4.80 14.13 10.51
C PHE A 73 4.80 15.53 11.15
N GLN A 74 5.78 15.82 12.02
CA GLN A 74 5.81 17.05 12.81
C GLN A 74 5.96 18.32 11.97
N GLN A 75 6.59 18.24 10.80
CA GLN A 75 6.85 19.39 9.93
C GLN A 75 5.83 19.52 8.79
N GLY A 76 4.76 18.73 8.77
CA GLY A 76 3.74 18.82 7.72
C GLY A 76 4.17 18.18 6.40
N GLY A 77 5.03 17.16 6.47
CA GLY A 77 5.60 16.45 5.32
C GLY A 77 4.60 15.56 4.58
N SER A 78 4.90 15.26 3.32
CA SER A 78 4.24 14.18 2.58
C SER A 78 5.27 13.15 2.13
N ALA A 79 5.03 11.86 2.38
CA ALA A 79 5.98 10.79 2.13
C ALA A 79 5.33 9.41 2.17
N ILE A 80 6.01 8.42 1.60
CA ILE A 80 5.72 7.00 1.85
C ILE A 80 6.80 6.45 2.78
N LEU A 81 6.40 5.86 3.89
CA LEU A 81 7.26 5.24 4.89
C LEU A 81 7.08 3.72 4.83
N PHE A 82 8.18 2.98 4.93
CA PHE A 82 8.18 1.53 5.01
C PHE A 82 8.93 1.09 6.27
N PHE A 83 8.18 0.70 7.30
CA PHE A 83 8.74 0.13 8.51
C PHE A 83 8.87 -1.36 8.36
N ALA A 84 10.11 -1.86 8.43
CA ALA A 84 10.41 -3.27 8.25
C ALA A 84 11.70 -3.65 8.95
N LYS A 85 12.03 -4.94 8.92
CA LYS A 85 13.31 -5.45 9.40
C LYS A 85 13.88 -6.50 8.44
N PRO A 86 15.21 -6.57 8.26
CA PRO A 86 15.84 -7.43 7.25
C PRO A 86 15.68 -8.93 7.53
N ASP A 87 15.43 -9.32 8.78
CA ASP A 87 15.23 -10.70 9.23
C ASP A 87 13.75 -11.12 9.31
N GLY A 88 12.82 -10.24 8.93
CA GLY A 88 11.38 -10.52 8.97
C GLY A 88 10.88 -11.24 7.72
N THR A 89 10.35 -12.46 7.87
CA THR A 89 9.82 -13.26 6.74
C THR A 89 8.75 -12.53 5.91
N GLU A 90 7.84 -11.80 6.57
CA GLU A 90 6.83 -11.02 5.85
C GLU A 90 7.45 -9.78 5.19
N CYS A 91 8.42 -9.13 5.86
CA CYS A 91 9.13 -7.99 5.30
C CYS A 91 9.89 -8.35 4.02
N VAL A 92 10.58 -9.49 3.99
CA VAL A 92 11.29 -10.01 2.79
C VAL A 92 10.34 -10.34 1.64
N THR A 93 9.09 -10.68 1.96
CA THR A 93 8.05 -10.98 0.96
C THR A 93 7.39 -9.71 0.42
N ALA A 94 7.14 -8.74 1.30
CA ALA A 94 6.46 -7.48 1.00
C ALA A 94 7.32 -6.51 0.17
N ALA A 95 8.60 -6.33 0.55
CA ALA A 95 9.43 -5.27 0.01
C ALA A 95 9.58 -5.28 -1.53
N PRO A 96 9.75 -6.45 -2.22
CA PRO A 96 9.78 -6.47 -3.68
C PRO A 96 8.47 -6.03 -4.34
N VAL A 97 7.32 -6.33 -3.72
CA VAL A 97 6.00 -5.94 -4.23
C VAL A 97 5.81 -4.43 -4.07
N LEU A 98 6.19 -3.88 -2.92
CA LEU A 98 6.19 -2.43 -2.69
C LEU A 98 7.14 -1.70 -3.64
N ASN A 99 8.34 -2.25 -3.89
CA ASN A 99 9.29 -1.70 -4.84
C ASN A 99 8.69 -1.56 -6.23
N GLU A 100 8.01 -2.62 -6.70
CA GLU A 100 7.36 -2.65 -8.01
C GLU A 100 6.30 -1.55 -8.11
N ALA A 101 5.45 -1.40 -7.10
CA ALA A 101 4.43 -0.35 -7.05
C ALA A 101 5.04 1.06 -7.07
N ALA A 102 6.03 1.30 -6.21
CA ALA A 102 6.69 2.59 -6.09
C ALA A 102 7.47 2.99 -7.37
N MET A 103 8.21 2.05 -7.96
CA MET A 103 8.94 2.25 -9.22
C MET A 103 7.98 2.59 -10.37
N ASN A 104 6.86 1.88 -10.49
CA ASN A 104 5.85 2.15 -11.52
C ASN A 104 5.24 3.55 -11.37
N LEU A 105 5.05 4.00 -10.13
CA LEU A 105 4.53 5.33 -9.81
C LEU A 105 5.60 6.42 -9.79
N SER A 106 6.89 6.07 -9.99
CA SER A 106 8.05 6.97 -9.86
C SER A 106 8.12 7.69 -8.51
N VAL A 107 7.81 6.97 -7.43
CA VAL A 107 7.78 7.47 -6.05
C VAL A 107 8.95 6.92 -5.25
N THR A 108 9.58 7.77 -4.45
CA THR A 108 10.55 7.35 -3.43
C THR A 108 9.84 6.81 -2.19
N VAL A 109 10.35 5.70 -1.65
CA VAL A 109 9.90 5.14 -0.37
C VAL A 109 10.99 5.31 0.67
N TYR A 110 10.64 5.87 1.82
CA TYR A 110 11.55 6.00 2.95
C TYR A 110 11.48 4.76 3.83
N TYR A 111 12.50 3.92 3.75
CA TYR A 111 12.70 2.73 4.56
C TYR A 111 13.20 3.12 5.96
N VAL A 112 12.58 2.52 6.99
CA VAL A 112 12.98 2.60 8.38
C VAL A 112 13.22 1.18 8.90
N ASP A 113 14.48 0.85 9.18
CA ASP A 113 14.82 -0.40 9.85
C ASP A 113 14.38 -0.37 11.31
N THR A 114 13.46 -1.26 11.67
CA THR A 114 12.93 -1.37 13.03
C THR A 114 13.84 -2.14 13.99
N ASN A 115 14.93 -2.74 13.49
CA ASN A 115 16.01 -3.28 14.31
C ASN A 115 17.08 -2.22 14.65
N SER A 116 17.09 -1.09 13.95
CA SER A 116 18.06 -0.01 14.20
C SER A 116 17.74 0.74 15.49
N ASP A 117 18.76 1.39 16.08
CA ASP A 117 18.62 2.12 17.33
C ASP A 117 17.63 3.30 17.21
N TYR A 118 16.76 3.44 18.21
CA TYR A 118 15.84 4.56 18.37
C TYR A 118 15.75 4.97 19.84
N THR A 119 15.32 6.21 20.08
CA THR A 119 14.96 6.63 21.45
C THR A 119 13.54 6.20 21.76
N GLN A 120 13.26 5.88 23.03
CA GLN A 120 11.90 5.52 23.45
C GLN A 120 10.91 6.67 23.22
N ASP A 121 11.37 7.91 23.32
CA ASP A 121 10.55 9.10 23.08
C ASP A 121 10.16 9.22 21.60
N ASP A 122 11.11 9.01 20.68
CA ASP A 122 10.83 8.99 19.23
C ASP A 122 9.86 7.86 18.89
N TYR A 123 10.08 6.67 19.45
CA TYR A 123 9.19 5.53 19.27
C TYR A 123 7.76 5.84 19.73
N ASN A 124 7.60 6.34 20.96
CA ASN A 124 6.30 6.65 21.52
C ASN A 124 5.58 7.76 20.72
N ALA A 125 6.32 8.80 20.31
CA ALA A 125 5.76 9.90 19.55
C ALA A 125 5.31 9.45 18.15
N LEU A 126 6.15 8.69 17.45
CA LEU A 126 5.83 8.19 16.12
C LEU A 126 4.67 7.19 16.16
N THR A 127 4.74 6.20 17.04
CA THR A 127 3.68 5.19 17.16
C THR A 127 2.34 5.77 17.59
N SER A 128 2.33 6.86 18.36
CA SER A 128 1.09 7.58 18.66
C SER A 128 0.44 8.18 17.40
N LEU A 129 1.24 8.62 16.42
CA LEU A 129 0.76 9.22 15.17
C LEU A 129 0.22 8.17 14.19
N ILE A 130 0.72 6.93 14.27
CA ILE A 130 0.34 5.81 13.40
C ILE A 130 -0.44 4.71 14.13
N SER A 131 -1.01 5.00 15.30
CA SER A 131 -1.70 3.97 16.12
C SER A 131 -2.91 3.32 15.44
N GLU A 132 -3.41 3.91 14.35
CA GLU A 132 -4.44 3.31 13.47
C GLU A 132 -3.92 2.09 12.70
N THR A 133 -2.61 1.98 12.45
CA THR A 133 -1.99 0.84 11.75
C THR A 133 -1.81 -0.38 12.65
N PHE A 134 -2.04 -0.24 13.96
CA PHE A 134 -1.75 -1.28 14.94
C PHE A 134 -2.65 -2.50 14.75
N VAL A 135 -2.03 -3.68 14.75
CA VAL A 135 -2.72 -4.97 14.68
C VAL A 135 -3.25 -5.33 16.06
N THR A 136 -4.49 -5.82 16.08
CA THR A 136 -5.13 -6.31 17.31
C THR A 136 -4.88 -7.80 17.44
N ASP A 137 -4.27 -8.23 18.55
CA ASP A 137 -4.07 -9.65 18.83
C ASP A 137 -5.36 -10.33 19.36
N ASP A 138 -5.29 -11.65 19.56
CA ASP A 138 -6.41 -12.46 20.08
C ASP A 138 -6.90 -12.03 21.48
N SER A 139 -6.07 -11.29 22.24
CA SER A 139 -6.42 -10.74 23.55
C SER A 139 -7.13 -9.39 23.46
N GLY A 140 -7.23 -8.80 22.27
CA GLY A 140 -7.76 -7.46 22.03
C GLY A 140 -6.71 -6.36 22.21
N SER A 141 -5.44 -6.70 22.38
CA SER A 141 -4.35 -5.74 22.57
C SER A 141 -3.85 -5.25 21.20
N LYS A 142 -3.74 -3.93 21.04
CA LYS A 142 -3.20 -3.31 19.83
C LYS A 142 -1.71 -3.08 19.96
N SER A 143 -0.94 -3.49 18.96
CA SER A 143 0.51 -3.25 18.92
C SER A 143 1.01 -2.93 17.51
N PHE A 144 2.14 -2.22 17.45
CA PHE A 144 2.86 -1.97 16.21
C PHE A 144 3.36 -3.28 15.62
N PHE A 145 3.13 -3.48 14.32
CA PHE A 145 3.47 -4.71 13.60
C PHE A 145 4.17 -4.36 12.29
N VAL A 146 5.08 -5.22 11.82
CA VAL A 146 5.84 -5.01 10.58
C VAL A 146 5.71 -6.22 9.65
N PRO A 147 5.74 -6.02 8.31
CA PRO A 147 5.90 -4.76 7.60
C PRO A 147 4.71 -3.81 7.79
N ASP A 148 4.98 -2.50 7.81
CA ASP A 148 3.95 -1.45 7.83
C ASP A 148 4.31 -0.38 6.80
N VAL A 149 3.46 -0.22 5.79
CA VAL A 149 3.59 0.81 4.75
C VAL A 149 2.64 1.93 5.09
N VAL A 150 3.19 3.12 5.34
CA VAL A 150 2.44 4.28 5.80
C VAL A 150 2.58 5.41 4.80
N ALA A 151 1.45 5.94 4.34
CA ALA A 151 1.40 7.17 3.57
C ALA A 151 1.11 8.34 4.49
N VAL A 152 1.94 9.38 4.38
CA VAL A 152 1.81 10.65 5.09
C VAL A 152 1.47 11.72 4.08
N LYS A 153 0.45 12.53 4.37
CA LYS A 153 0.08 13.73 3.63
C LYS A 153 -0.04 14.90 4.59
N ASP A 154 0.69 15.97 4.29
CA ASP A 154 0.66 17.22 5.06
C ASP A 154 0.81 17.02 6.59
N GLY A 155 1.67 16.07 6.97
CA GLY A 155 1.97 15.70 8.36
C GLY A 155 0.96 14.77 9.03
N ALA A 156 -0.01 14.24 8.30
CA ALA A 156 -1.04 13.33 8.82
C ALA A 156 -1.04 11.99 8.06
N LEU A 157 -1.49 10.93 8.74
CA LEU A 157 -1.73 9.63 8.13
C LEU A 157 -2.81 9.75 7.03
N SER A 158 -2.47 9.40 5.79
CA SER A 158 -3.41 9.44 4.64
C SER A 158 -3.84 8.05 4.17
N GLY A 159 -3.05 7.03 4.48
CA GLY A 159 -3.31 5.64 4.14
C GLY A 159 -2.25 4.72 4.73
N TYR A 160 -2.55 3.43 4.85
CA TYR A 160 -1.58 2.46 5.33
C TYR A 160 -1.93 1.04 4.89
N HIS A 161 -0.94 0.16 4.93
CA HIS A 161 -1.10 -1.27 4.76
C HIS A 161 -0.11 -2.01 5.67
N VAL A 162 -0.64 -2.84 6.57
CA VAL A 162 0.15 -3.59 7.55
C VAL A 162 0.14 -5.08 7.22
N SER A 163 1.27 -5.76 7.43
CA SER A 163 1.49 -7.17 7.07
C SER A 163 1.39 -7.42 5.55
N LEU A 164 1.10 -8.67 5.16
CA LEU A 164 0.87 -9.12 3.79
C LEU A 164 -0.61 -9.02 3.43
N LEU A 165 -1.35 -10.13 3.50
CA LEU A 165 -2.80 -10.16 3.31
C LEU A 165 -3.42 -10.96 4.45
N ASP A 166 -4.70 -10.71 4.73
CA ASP A 166 -5.42 -11.42 5.77
C ASP A 166 -5.32 -12.95 5.59
N GLY A 167 -4.97 -13.65 6.68
CA GLY A 167 -4.83 -15.10 6.70
C GLY A 167 -3.51 -15.63 6.11
N ILE A 168 -2.62 -14.77 5.62
CA ILE A 168 -1.25 -15.14 5.26
C ILE A 168 -0.33 -14.86 6.45
N SER A 169 0.32 -15.89 6.97
CA SER A 169 1.34 -15.72 8.02
C SER A 169 2.58 -16.54 7.72
N ALA A 170 3.72 -16.08 8.24
CA ALA A 170 5.03 -16.72 8.10
C ALA A 170 5.20 -18.05 8.88
N ALA A 171 4.13 -18.80 9.15
CA ALA A 171 4.16 -20.02 9.97
C ALA A 171 5.18 -21.09 9.51
N ALA A 172 5.68 -21.01 8.28
CA ALA A 172 6.67 -21.91 7.69
C ALA A 172 8.07 -21.30 7.46
N GLY A 173 8.38 -20.11 8.01
CA GLY A 173 9.68 -19.45 7.87
C GLY A 173 9.94 -18.78 6.50
N SER A 174 9.10 -19.07 5.51
CA SER A 174 9.00 -18.36 4.23
C SER A 174 7.54 -18.15 3.88
N VAL A 175 7.20 -17.03 3.26
CA VAL A 175 5.88 -16.81 2.65
C VAL A 175 6.05 -16.80 1.14
N GLN A 176 5.19 -17.55 0.45
CA GLN A 176 5.10 -17.53 -1.00
C GLN A 176 3.68 -17.10 -1.39
N LEU A 177 3.57 -15.90 -1.95
CA LEU A 177 2.31 -15.39 -2.49
C LEU A 177 1.99 -16.08 -3.82
N SER A 178 0.72 -16.42 -4.04
CA SER A 178 0.21 -16.71 -5.39
C SER A 178 0.27 -15.45 -6.26
N SER A 179 0.09 -15.61 -7.58
CA SER A 179 0.00 -14.46 -8.49
C SER A 179 -1.12 -13.50 -8.10
N ASP A 180 -2.28 -14.04 -7.70
CA ASP A 180 -3.45 -13.24 -7.32
C ASP A 180 -3.18 -12.48 -6.02
N GLN A 181 -2.58 -13.14 -5.03
CA GLN A 181 -2.18 -12.50 -3.77
C GLN A 181 -1.11 -11.43 -3.98
N LYS A 182 -0.14 -11.68 -4.88
CA LYS A 182 0.86 -10.67 -5.21
C LYS A 182 0.21 -9.45 -5.87
N ASN A 183 -0.74 -9.66 -6.79
CA ASN A 183 -1.46 -8.58 -7.46
C ASN A 183 -2.35 -7.80 -6.49
N GLU A 184 -3.01 -8.48 -5.55
CA GLU A 184 -3.80 -7.86 -4.50
C GLU A 184 -2.93 -6.96 -3.62
N LEU A 185 -1.84 -7.50 -3.06
CA LEU A 185 -0.90 -6.73 -2.26
C LEU A 185 -0.28 -5.55 -3.03
N TYR A 186 0.04 -5.76 -4.30
CA TYR A 186 0.50 -4.70 -5.19
C TYR A 186 -0.53 -3.57 -5.31
N ASN A 187 -1.81 -3.90 -5.51
CA ASN A 187 -2.88 -2.92 -5.65
C ASN A 187 -3.11 -2.15 -4.35
N ASP A 188 -3.02 -2.82 -3.20
CA ASP A 188 -3.10 -2.19 -1.89
C ASP A 188 -1.97 -1.17 -1.71
N TYR A 189 -0.73 -1.52 -2.07
CA TYR A 189 0.39 -0.59 -2.04
C TYR A 189 0.22 0.58 -3.01
N VAL A 190 -0.29 0.36 -4.22
CA VAL A 190 -0.61 1.45 -5.14
C VAL A 190 -1.65 2.40 -4.51
N SER A 191 -2.69 1.86 -3.87
CA SER A 191 -3.71 2.65 -3.18
C SER A 191 -3.12 3.49 -2.04
N VAL A 192 -2.28 2.89 -1.20
CA VAL A 192 -1.57 3.60 -0.11
C VAL A 192 -0.70 4.71 -0.70
N ILE A 193 0.11 4.43 -1.72
CA ILE A 193 0.99 5.42 -2.34
C ILE A 193 0.19 6.59 -2.93
N GLN A 194 -0.92 6.30 -3.60
CA GLN A 194 -1.80 7.31 -4.19
C GLN A 194 -2.48 8.21 -3.14
N SER A 195 -2.68 7.72 -1.92
CA SER A 195 -3.28 8.53 -0.84
C SER A 195 -2.44 9.74 -0.43
N ALA A 196 -1.12 9.69 -0.66
CA ALA A 196 -0.21 10.82 -0.41
C ALA A 196 0.01 11.74 -1.64
N ALA A 197 -0.55 11.38 -2.80
CA ALA A 197 -0.37 12.13 -4.05
C ALA A 197 -0.96 13.55 -3.97
N ASP A 198 -0.32 14.52 -4.62
CA ASP A 198 -0.80 15.90 -4.67
C ASP A 198 -2.15 16.06 -5.36
N ASN A 199 -2.44 15.17 -6.33
CA ASN A 199 -3.71 15.09 -7.02
C ASN A 199 -4.34 13.72 -6.75
N ALA A 200 -4.50 13.35 -5.47
CA ALA A 200 -5.20 12.12 -5.10
C ALA A 200 -6.49 12.01 -5.94
N VAL A 201 -6.52 11.01 -6.83
CA VAL A 201 -7.69 10.77 -7.66
C VAL A 201 -8.77 10.37 -6.68
N SER A 202 -9.72 11.28 -6.44
CA SER A 202 -10.92 10.94 -5.68
C SER A 202 -11.51 9.71 -6.35
N SER A 203 -11.52 8.57 -5.65
CA SER A 203 -12.26 7.39 -6.08
C SER A 203 -13.71 7.85 -6.23
N SER A 204 -14.14 8.07 -7.47
CA SER A 204 -15.52 8.46 -7.72
C SER A 204 -16.37 7.25 -7.38
N SER A 205 -17.05 7.31 -6.24
CA SER A 205 -18.15 6.40 -5.96
C SER A 205 -19.18 6.59 -7.06
N ALA A 206 -19.41 5.53 -7.84
CA ALA A 206 -20.53 5.46 -8.76
C ALA A 206 -21.82 5.76 -7.97
N GLN A 207 -22.50 6.83 -8.39
CA GLN A 207 -23.78 7.27 -7.84
C GLN A 207 -24.94 6.62 -8.61
#